data_AF-A0AAF0TN94-F1
#
_entry.id   AF-A0AAF0TN94-F1
#
_cell.length_a   1.000
_cell.length_b   1.000
_cell.length_c   1.000
_cell.angle_alpha   90.00
_cell.angle_beta   90.00
_cell.angle_gamma   90.00
#
_symmetry.space_group_name_H-M   'P 1'
#
loop_
_entity.id
_entity.type
_entity.pdbx_description
1 polymer ?
#
loop_
_entity_poly.entity_id
_entity_poly.type
_entity_poly.pdbx_seq_one_letter_code
_entity_poly.pdbx_strand_id
1 'polypeptide(L)'
;MECPFSIISDRGTQSTSQFWKSFHKGLGTKVKLSTTFHPQTDGKEESTIQTLEDMLRACLIDFKGTWDDYLPLIEFAYNNSYHSSIGMKPFEALYGRRCRSPIAWFEVGEVALIGPELVHEAMEKVRVIRERVFNIPKSTKVLSQC
;
A
#
# COMPACT_ATOMS: atom_id res chain seq x y z
N MET A 1 -13.49 11.46 -9.16
CA MET A 1 -12.47 11.55 -8.10
C MET A 1 -13.23 11.72 -6.80
N GLU A 2 -13.23 10.72 -5.94
CA GLU A 2 -13.81 10.86 -4.61
C GLU A 2 -12.83 11.62 -3.73
N CYS A 3 -13.30 12.68 -3.06
CA CYS A 3 -12.50 13.46 -2.15
C CYS A 3 -12.88 13.11 -0.71
N PRO A 4 -11.91 12.76 0.17
CA PRO A 4 -12.23 12.40 1.54
C PRO A 4 -12.82 13.61 2.27
N PHE A 5 -13.87 13.35 3.06
CA PHE A 5 -14.47 14.37 3.93
C PHE A 5 -13.49 14.86 5.00
N SER A 6 -12.62 13.97 5.50
CA SER A 6 -11.57 14.32 6.45
C SER A 6 -10.31 13.49 6.25
N ILE A 7 -9.16 14.11 6.50
CA ILE A 7 -7.83 13.49 6.48
C ILE A 7 -7.21 13.66 7.86
N ILE A 8 -6.61 12.60 8.39
CA ILE A 8 -5.71 12.70 9.54
C ILE A 8 -4.28 12.81 8.97
N SER A 9 -3.50 13.77 9.44
CA SER A 9 -2.13 13.99 8.97
C SER A 9 -1.22 14.26 10.16
N ASP A 10 0.07 13.97 10.00
CA ASP A 10 1.11 14.41 10.92
C ASP A 10 1.24 15.96 10.96
N ARG A 11 2.09 16.45 11.86
CA ARG A 11 2.41 17.89 11.99
C ARG A 11 3.58 18.33 11.12
N GLY A 12 3.84 17.65 10.01
CA GLY A 12 4.87 18.03 9.06
C GLY A 12 4.73 19.49 8.60
N THR A 13 5.85 20.14 8.34
CA THR A 13 5.89 21.54 7.86
C THR A 13 5.15 21.70 6.53
N GLN A 14 5.19 20.67 5.69
CA GLN A 14 4.43 20.61 4.43
C GLN A 14 2.92 20.61 4.72
N SER A 15 2.44 19.68 5.56
CA SER A 15 1.03 19.51 5.94
C SER A 15 0.42 20.73 6.64
N THR A 16 1.23 21.53 7.32
CA THR A 16 0.80 22.72 8.07
C THR A 16 0.96 24.04 7.31
N SER A 17 1.53 23.99 6.10
CA SER A 17 1.75 25.17 5.25
C SER A 17 0.44 25.83 4.83
N GLN A 18 0.51 27.13 4.52
CA GLN A 18 -0.66 27.91 4.09
C GLN A 18 -1.24 27.40 2.76
N PHE A 19 -0.37 26.92 1.87
CA PHE A 19 -0.77 26.32 0.60
C PHE A 19 -1.67 25.10 0.84
N TRP A 20 -1.21 24.11 1.61
CA TRP A 20 -1.96 22.87 1.85
C TRP A 20 -3.26 23.11 2.63
N LYS A 21 -3.27 24.05 3.59
CA LYS A 21 -4.51 24.48 4.26
C LYS A 21 -5.55 25.03 3.28
N SER A 22 -5.11 25.88 2.34
CA SER A 22 -6.01 26.49 1.35
C SER A 22 -6.49 25.46 0.33
N PHE A 23 -5.62 24.53 -0.08
CA PHE A 23 -5.94 23.42 -0.97
C PHE A 23 -7.05 22.53 -0.38
N HIS A 24 -6.89 22.05 0.86
CA HIS A 24 -7.91 21.22 1.51
C HIS A 24 -9.22 21.97 1.74
N LYS A 25 -9.18 23.28 2.03
CA LYS A 25 -10.37 24.12 2.11
C LYS A 25 -11.12 24.18 0.77
N GLY A 26 -10.40 24.31 -0.35
CA GLY A 26 -10.98 24.29 -1.69
C GLY A 26 -11.63 22.95 -2.05
N LEU A 27 -11.09 21.85 -1.54
CA LEU A 27 -11.65 20.50 -1.69
C LEU A 27 -12.80 20.19 -0.73
N GLY A 28 -13.04 21.03 0.28
CA GLY A 28 -14.01 20.76 1.34
C GLY A 28 -13.55 19.69 2.35
N THR A 29 -12.28 19.30 2.33
CA THR A 29 -11.70 18.29 3.22
C THR A 29 -11.28 18.88 4.55
N LYS A 30 -11.70 18.26 5.65
CA LYS A 30 -11.28 18.64 7.01
C LYS A 30 -9.98 17.93 7.40
N VAL A 31 -8.89 18.68 7.56
CA VAL A 31 -7.62 18.10 8.06
C VAL A 31 -7.60 18.11 9.58
N LYS A 32 -7.36 16.94 10.18
CA LYS A 32 -7.14 16.75 11.61
C LYS A 32 -5.67 16.41 11.81
N LEU A 33 -4.92 17.26 12.51
CA LEU A 33 -3.52 16.99 12.80
C LEU A 33 -3.42 16.02 13.98
N SER A 34 -2.65 14.95 13.83
CA SER A 34 -2.39 14.03 14.94
C SER A 34 -1.73 14.77 16.11
N THR A 35 -2.06 14.34 17.33
CA THR A 35 -1.35 14.75 18.54
C THR A 35 -0.09 13.91 18.65
N THR A 36 1.04 14.52 18.98
CA THR A 36 2.36 13.87 19.15
C THR A 36 2.24 12.50 19.81
N PHE A 37 2.70 11.47 19.10
CA PHE A 37 2.81 10.06 19.51
C PHE A 37 1.66 9.57 20.39
N HIS A 38 0.54 9.16 19.76
CA HIS A 38 -0.45 8.32 20.42
C HIS A 38 -0.38 6.90 19.81
N PRO A 39 0.46 5.99 20.39
CA PRO A 39 0.74 4.67 19.81
C PRO A 39 -0.49 3.81 19.52
N GLN A 40 -1.62 4.13 20.18
CA GLN A 40 -2.85 3.38 20.09
C GLN A 40 -3.69 3.69 18.84
N THR A 41 -3.49 4.86 18.21
CA THR A 41 -4.22 5.26 16.99
C THR A 41 -3.36 5.09 15.75
N ASP A 42 -2.06 5.38 15.87
CA ASP A 42 -1.13 5.40 14.73
C ASP A 42 -0.59 3.99 14.40
N GLY A 43 -0.71 3.00 15.29
CA GLY A 43 -0.12 1.68 15.10
C GLY A 43 -0.63 0.90 13.87
N LYS A 44 -1.86 1.15 13.41
CA LYS A 44 -2.40 0.51 12.18
C LYS A 44 -1.85 1.18 10.92
N GLU A 45 -1.72 2.50 10.94
CA GLU A 45 -1.14 3.28 9.85
C GLU A 45 0.37 3.00 9.75
N GLU A 46 1.08 3.03 10.88
CA GLU A 46 2.51 2.74 10.99
C GLU A 46 2.83 1.30 10.57
N SER A 47 2.01 0.32 10.99
CA SER A 47 2.17 -1.07 10.51
C SER A 47 1.93 -1.21 9.00
N THR A 48 1.05 -0.40 8.43
CA THR A 48 0.75 -0.40 7.00
C THR A 48 1.91 0.23 6.22
N ILE A 49 2.38 1.39 6.66
CA ILE A 49 3.53 2.09 6.09
C ILE A 49 4.77 1.18 6.14
N GLN A 50 5.05 0.56 7.29
CA GLN A 50 6.19 -0.35 7.43
C GLN A 50 6.11 -1.53 6.46
N THR A 51 4.91 -2.10 6.29
CA THR A 51 4.71 -3.20 5.32
C THR A 51 5.02 -2.76 3.90
N LEU A 52 4.56 -1.58 3.50
CA LEU A 52 4.85 -1.01 2.17
C LEU A 52 6.33 -0.67 1.99
N GLU A 53 6.99 -0.14 3.02
CA GLU A 53 8.44 0.09 3.01
C GLU A 53 9.23 -1.21 2.88
N ASP A 54 8.81 -2.28 3.56
CA ASP A 54 9.45 -3.59 3.48
C ASP A 54 9.25 -4.21 2.08
N MET A 55 8.07 -4.05 1.49
CA MET A 55 7.79 -4.39 0.09
C MET A 55 8.73 -3.66 -0.86
N LEU A 56 8.85 -2.34 -0.72
CA LEU A 56 9.74 -1.50 -1.52
C LEU A 56 11.19 -1.92 -1.38
N ARG A 57 11.66 -2.14 -0.14
CA ARG A 57 13.04 -2.54 0.13
C ARG A 57 13.36 -3.90 -0.48
N ALA A 58 12.45 -4.86 -0.39
CA ALA A 58 12.62 -6.16 -1.04
C ALA A 58 12.74 -6.02 -2.57
N CYS A 59 11.87 -5.21 -3.19
CA CYS A 59 11.91 -4.96 -4.63
C CYS A 59 13.24 -4.34 -5.07
N LEU A 60 13.73 -3.35 -4.34
CA LEU A 60 14.99 -2.66 -4.66
C LEU A 60 16.22 -3.56 -4.50
N ILE A 61 16.15 -4.56 -3.61
CA ILE A 61 17.24 -5.54 -3.43
C ILE A 61 17.23 -6.58 -4.55
N ASP A 62 16.05 -7.08 -4.92
CA ASP A 62 15.91 -8.22 -5.84
C ASP A 62 15.87 -7.85 -7.32
N PHE A 63 15.37 -6.65 -7.61
CA PHE A 63 15.15 -6.20 -8.98
C PHE A 63 16.06 -5.03 -9.32
N LYS A 64 16.52 -4.98 -10.58
CA LYS A 64 17.30 -3.85 -11.11
C LYS A 64 16.33 -2.75 -11.52
N GLY A 65 16.41 -1.56 -10.94
CA GLY A 65 15.55 -0.42 -11.31
C GLY A 65 15.46 0.60 -10.18
N THR A 66 14.60 1.59 -10.36
CA THR A 66 14.30 2.60 -9.35
C THR A 66 12.98 2.28 -8.63
N TRP A 67 12.76 2.91 -7.47
CA TRP A 67 11.60 2.59 -6.63
C TRP A 67 10.26 2.85 -7.34
N ASP A 68 10.23 3.83 -8.24
CA ASP A 68 9.06 4.22 -9.02
C ASP A 68 8.69 3.18 -10.10
N ASP A 69 9.65 2.41 -10.62
CA ASP A 69 9.38 1.30 -11.54
C ASP A 69 8.51 0.21 -10.87
N TYR A 70 8.70 0.03 -9.56
CA TYR A 70 8.07 -1.05 -8.79
C TYR A 70 6.82 -0.62 -8.03
N LEU A 71 6.59 0.69 -7.88
CA LEU A 71 5.44 1.20 -7.13
C LEU A 71 4.09 0.62 -7.63
N PRO A 72 3.83 0.49 -8.94
CA PRO A 72 2.58 -0.11 -9.42
C PRO A 72 2.42 -1.59 -9.04
N LEU A 73 3.52 -2.35 -9.06
CA LEU A 73 3.50 -3.79 -8.72
C LEU A 73 3.31 -4.00 -7.22
N ILE A 74 3.91 -3.14 -6.40
CA ILE A 74 3.77 -3.15 -4.94
C ILE A 74 2.34 -2.78 -4.54
N GLU A 75 1.80 -1.68 -5.08
CA GLU A 75 0.41 -1.30 -4.86
C GLU A 75 -0.54 -2.43 -5.26
N PHE A 76 -0.31 -3.03 -6.43
CA PHE A 76 -1.12 -4.15 -6.90
C PHE A 76 -1.03 -5.36 -5.96
N ALA A 77 0.18 -5.73 -5.55
CA ALA A 77 0.41 -6.85 -4.64
C ALA A 77 -0.27 -6.60 -3.28
N TYR A 78 -0.12 -5.41 -2.71
CA TYR A 78 -0.72 -5.02 -1.42
C TYR A 78 -2.24 -5.03 -1.49
N ASN A 79 -2.83 -4.29 -2.42
CA ASN A 79 -4.29 -4.14 -2.54
C ASN A 79 -5.01 -5.47 -2.89
N ASN A 80 -4.31 -6.42 -3.51
CA ASN A 80 -4.88 -7.71 -3.91
C ASN A 80 -4.45 -8.90 -3.05
N SER A 81 -3.77 -8.65 -1.92
CA SER A 81 -3.44 -9.70 -0.96
C SER A 81 -4.39 -9.68 0.23
N TYR A 82 -4.56 -10.84 0.86
CA TYR A 82 -5.48 -10.99 1.98
C TYR A 82 -4.94 -10.28 3.23
N HIS A 83 -5.74 -9.41 3.83
CA HIS A 83 -5.38 -8.70 5.05
C HIS A 83 -6.24 -9.20 6.22
N SER A 84 -5.60 -9.83 7.20
CA SER A 84 -6.29 -10.39 8.37
C SER A 84 -7.07 -9.34 9.18
N SER A 85 -6.61 -8.09 9.21
CA SER A 85 -7.25 -6.99 9.94
C SER A 85 -8.60 -6.55 9.37
N ILE A 86 -8.87 -6.84 8.08
CA ILE A 86 -10.14 -6.54 7.42
C ILE A 86 -10.87 -7.81 6.95
N GLY A 87 -10.24 -8.98 7.07
CA GLY A 87 -10.82 -10.27 6.69
C GLY A 87 -11.00 -10.47 5.17
N MET A 88 -10.40 -9.62 4.34
CA MET A 88 -10.50 -9.67 2.88
C MET A 88 -9.34 -8.90 2.22
N LYS A 89 -9.37 -8.77 0.88
CA LYS A 89 -8.40 -7.94 0.15
C LYS A 89 -8.86 -6.48 0.16
N PRO A 90 -7.97 -5.48 0.36
CA PRO A 90 -8.36 -4.06 0.31
C PRO A 90 -9.10 -3.67 -0.97
N PHE A 91 -8.69 -4.22 -2.12
CA PHE A 91 -9.38 -4.01 -3.39
C PHE A 91 -10.84 -4.51 -3.35
N GLU A 92 -11.08 -5.69 -2.78
CA GLU A 92 -12.43 -6.25 -2.65
C GLU A 92 -13.27 -5.42 -1.69
N ALA A 93 -12.68 -4.94 -0.58
CA ALA A 93 -13.36 -4.07 0.37
C ALA A 93 -13.78 -2.73 -0.26
N LEU A 94 -12.93 -2.16 -1.12
CA LEU A 94 -13.17 -0.87 -1.76
C LEU A 94 -14.18 -0.97 -2.91
N TYR A 95 -14.06 -2.00 -3.76
CA TYR A 95 -14.84 -2.09 -5.01
C TYR A 95 -15.97 -3.12 -4.97
N GLY A 96 -16.09 -3.90 -3.90
CA GLY A 96 -17.10 -4.95 -3.76
C GLY A 96 -16.93 -6.13 -4.73
N ARG A 97 -15.80 -6.22 -5.44
CA ARG A 97 -15.50 -7.25 -6.44
C ARG A 97 -14.03 -7.62 -6.47
N ARG A 98 -13.71 -8.80 -7.00
CA ARG A 98 -12.32 -9.21 -7.25
C ARG A 98 -11.69 -8.36 -8.35
N CYS A 99 -10.40 -8.05 -8.22
CA CYS A 99 -9.66 -7.37 -9.27
C CYS A 99 -9.60 -8.23 -10.53
N ARG A 100 -9.86 -7.61 -11.68
CA ARG A 100 -9.73 -8.22 -13.00
C ARG A 100 -8.50 -7.61 -13.67
N SER A 101 -7.39 -8.32 -13.60
CA SER A 101 -6.11 -7.91 -14.18
C SER A 101 -5.44 -9.13 -14.82
N PRO A 102 -4.72 -8.97 -15.94
CA PRO A 102 -3.88 -10.04 -16.52
C PRO A 102 -2.92 -10.67 -15.50
N ILE A 103 -2.55 -9.94 -14.44
CA ILE A 103 -1.62 -10.38 -13.39
C ILE A 103 -2.33 -11.14 -12.24
N ALA A 104 -3.66 -11.05 -12.09
CA ALA A 104 -4.43 -11.71 -11.01
C ALA A 104 -5.64 -12.51 -11.51
N TRP A 105 -5.56 -13.04 -12.72
CA TRP A 105 -6.70 -13.65 -13.41
C TRP A 105 -7.18 -14.96 -12.75
N PHE A 106 -8.41 -14.93 -12.24
CA PHE A 106 -9.24 -16.10 -11.96
C PHE A 106 -10.51 -15.97 -12.82
N GLU A 107 -10.52 -16.69 -13.95
CA GLU A 107 -11.63 -16.97 -14.88
C GLU A 107 -12.10 -15.90 -15.91
N VAL A 108 -11.79 -16.26 -17.18
CA VAL A 108 -12.47 -16.12 -18.49
C VAL A 108 -12.48 -14.76 -19.23
N GLY A 109 -11.85 -14.79 -20.42
CA GLY A 109 -12.14 -13.94 -21.58
C GLY A 109 -10.88 -13.35 -22.20
N GLU A 110 -10.27 -14.03 -23.18
CA GLU A 110 -9.02 -13.63 -23.85
C GLU A 110 -9.03 -12.14 -24.23
N VAL A 111 -8.21 -11.36 -23.53
CA VAL A 111 -7.85 -10.03 -23.98
C VAL A 111 -6.32 -10.00 -24.05
N ALA A 112 -5.80 -10.21 -25.25
CA ALA A 112 -4.39 -10.03 -25.57
C ALA A 112 -4.06 -8.53 -25.52
N LEU A 113 -3.91 -7.96 -24.32
CA LEU A 113 -3.61 -6.53 -24.18
C LEU A 113 -2.15 -6.20 -23.89
N ILE A 114 -1.31 -7.18 -23.52
CA ILE A 114 0.13 -7.02 -23.32
C ILE A 114 0.77 -8.37 -23.66
N GLY A 115 1.94 -8.38 -24.32
CA GLY A 115 2.62 -9.63 -24.69
C GLY A 115 2.77 -10.58 -23.49
N PRO A 116 2.58 -11.90 -23.68
CA PRO A 116 2.56 -12.88 -22.58
C PRO A 116 3.83 -12.84 -21.71
N GLU A 117 4.95 -12.40 -22.28
CA GLU A 117 6.24 -12.27 -21.60
C GLU A 117 6.24 -11.19 -20.51
N LEU A 118 5.74 -9.99 -20.81
CA LEU A 118 5.65 -8.89 -19.82
C LEU A 118 4.64 -9.21 -18.70
N VAL A 119 3.53 -9.87 -19.06
CA VAL A 119 2.55 -10.32 -18.05
C VAL A 119 3.17 -11.38 -17.15
N HIS A 120 3.89 -12.34 -17.72
CA HIS A 120 4.60 -13.37 -16.96
C HIS A 120 5.68 -12.76 -16.04
N GLU A 121 6.47 -11.81 -16.53
CA GLU A 121 7.45 -11.08 -15.73
C GLU A 121 6.78 -10.34 -14.55
N ALA A 122 5.68 -9.64 -14.81
CA ALA A 122 4.94 -8.94 -13.77
C ALA A 122 4.32 -9.91 -12.74
N MET A 123 3.79 -11.05 -13.18
CA MET A 123 3.27 -12.10 -12.31
C MET A 123 4.36 -12.65 -11.39
N GLU A 124 5.55 -12.93 -11.94
CA GLU A 124 6.66 -13.45 -11.16
C GLU A 124 7.17 -12.43 -10.13
N LYS A 125 7.29 -11.16 -10.53
CA LYS A 125 7.64 -10.09 -9.60
C LYS A 125 6.60 -9.96 -8.47
N VAL A 126 5.31 -9.99 -8.78
CA VAL A 126 4.24 -9.95 -7.77
C VAL A 126 4.28 -11.17 -6.85
N ARG A 127 4.59 -12.37 -7.37
CA ARG A 127 4.77 -13.58 -6.57
C ARG A 127 5.89 -13.40 -5.54
N VAL A 128 7.06 -12.96 -5.99
CA VAL A 128 8.24 -12.72 -5.13
C VAL A 128 7.94 -11.66 -4.06
N ILE A 129 7.30 -10.56 -4.44
CA ILE A 129 6.90 -9.49 -3.50
C ILE A 129 6.02 -10.06 -2.40
N ARG A 130 4.99 -10.84 -2.76
CA ARG A 130 4.08 -11.45 -1.78
C ARG A 130 4.82 -12.42 -0.86
N GLU A 131 5.60 -13.34 -1.41
CA GLU A 131 6.28 -14.37 -0.61
C GLU A 131 7.22 -13.77 0.43
N ARG A 132 7.96 -12.73 0.07
CA ARG A 132 8.87 -12.10 1.04
C ARG A 132 8.11 -11.35 2.12
N VAL A 133 7.04 -10.65 1.77
CA VAL A 133 6.29 -9.82 2.72
C VAL A 133 5.47 -10.68 3.69
N PHE A 134 4.96 -11.82 3.24
CA PHE A 134 4.24 -12.76 4.10
C PHE A 134 5.16 -13.72 4.89
N ASN A 135 6.43 -13.85 4.51
CA ASN A 135 7.42 -14.71 5.19
C ASN A 135 8.50 -13.97 5.98
N ILE A 136 8.52 -12.62 6.02
CA ILE A 136 9.38 -11.90 6.97
C ILE A 136 8.95 -12.31 8.39
N PRO A 137 9.83 -12.91 9.22
CA PRO A 137 9.57 -13.06 10.64
C PRO A 137 9.33 -11.66 11.16
N LYS A 138 8.11 -11.37 11.66
CA LYS A 138 7.86 -10.14 12.39
C LYS A 138 8.96 -10.06 13.43
N SER A 139 9.86 -9.09 13.30
CA SER A 139 10.91 -8.89 14.28
C SER A 139 10.20 -8.73 15.62
N THR A 140 10.28 -9.77 16.44
CA THR A 140 9.86 -9.72 17.83
C THR A 140 10.67 -8.58 18.40
N LYS A 141 10.02 -7.44 18.70
CA LYS A 141 10.60 -6.47 19.63
C LYS A 141 10.89 -7.29 20.88
N VAL A 142 12.13 -7.71 21.03
CA VAL A 142 12.63 -8.31 22.26
C VAL A 142 12.39 -7.24 23.30
N LEU A 143 11.45 -7.52 24.21
CA LEU A 143 11.29 -6.77 25.44
C LEU A 143 12.64 -6.86 26.16
N SER A 144 13.51 -5.85 26.00
CA SER A 144 14.57 -5.63 26.96
C SER A 144 13.91 -5.01 28.18
N GLN A 145 13.60 -5.85 29.17
CA GLN A 145 13.58 -5.40 30.55
C GLN A 145 15.00 -4.95 30.89
N CYS A 146 15.16 -3.64 31.11
CA CYS A 146 16.03 -2.97 32.06
C CYS A 146 15.57 -1.51 32.14
#